data_AF-A0A537KS12-F1
#
_entry.id   AF-A0A537KS12-F1
#
_cell.length_a   1.000
_cell.length_b   1.000
_cell.length_c   1.000
_cell.angle_alpha   90.00
_cell.angle_beta   90.00
_cell.angle_gamma   90.00
#
_symmetry.space_group_name_H-M   'P 1'
#
loop_
_entity.id
_entity.type
_entity.pdbx_description
1 polymer ?
#
loop_
_entity_poly.entity_id
_entity_poly.type
_entity_poly.pdbx_seq_one_letter_code
_entity_poly.pdbx_strand_id
1 'polypeptide(L)'
;MAQARSRPKAVQPAREAGLPNDARGAGAGVSEKLHRWSATFSNLACAAAHWMGKPIAFLLAMLAVIVWAATGPLFHYSDTWQLVINTSTTIVTFLMVFLIQNTQNRDTMALQLKLSELILKVDAAENRFATAEDMTDEELEELHEELRRKTEATLGTLTSRRAARTKKAS
;
A
#
# COMPACT_ATOMS: atom_id res chain seq x y z
N MET A 1 47.60 4.98 56.87
CA MET A 1 47.82 4.44 55.51
C MET A 1 46.49 3.89 54.99
N ALA A 2 46.26 3.99 53.68
CA ALA A 2 45.03 3.65 52.93
C ALA A 2 43.91 4.70 53.03
N GLN A 3 43.28 5.17 51.95
CA GLN A 3 43.51 5.00 50.51
C GLN A 3 42.77 6.14 49.79
N ALA A 4 43.43 6.79 48.83
CA ALA A 4 42.83 7.81 47.98
C ALA A 4 41.77 7.18 47.06
N ARG A 5 40.53 7.66 47.13
CA ARG A 5 39.50 7.40 46.10
C ARG A 5 39.22 8.67 45.32
N SER A 6 39.86 8.74 44.16
CA SER A 6 39.65 9.71 43.09
C SER A 6 38.17 9.71 42.68
N ARG A 7 37.51 10.86 42.80
CA ARG A 7 36.16 11.05 42.22
C ARG A 7 36.25 10.98 40.70
N PRO A 8 35.40 10.21 39.99
CA PRO A 8 35.32 10.28 38.54
C PRO A 8 34.80 11.66 38.14
N LYS A 9 35.53 12.33 37.23
CA LYS A 9 35.11 13.57 36.57
C LYS A 9 33.80 13.30 35.83
N ALA A 10 32.75 14.05 36.14
CA ALA A 10 31.51 14.06 35.39
C ALA A 10 31.81 14.33 33.91
N VAL A 11 31.39 13.43 33.02
CA VAL A 11 31.33 13.67 31.59
C VAL A 11 30.26 14.74 31.38
N GLN A 12 30.68 15.97 31.12
CA GLN A 12 29.78 17.03 30.67
C GLN A 12 29.12 16.55 29.36
N PRO A 13 27.79 16.60 29.20
CA PRO A 13 27.19 16.40 27.90
C PRO A 13 27.78 17.45 26.97
N ALA A 14 28.32 16.99 25.84
CA ALA A 14 28.83 17.85 24.79
C ALA A 14 27.80 18.95 24.54
N ARG A 15 28.19 20.20 24.85
CA ARG A 15 27.47 21.40 24.45
C ARG A 15 27.00 21.20 23.03
N GLU A 16 25.69 21.23 22.84
CA GLU A 16 25.05 21.35 21.54
C GLU A 16 25.79 22.46 20.78
N ALA A 17 26.66 22.06 19.85
CA ALA A 17 27.15 22.95 18.83
C ALA A 17 25.90 23.34 18.05
N GLY A 18 25.39 24.54 18.35
CA GLY A 18 24.21 25.08 17.72
C GLY A 18 24.37 24.99 16.21
N LEU A 19 23.63 24.06 15.60
CA LEU A 19 23.45 24.03 14.16
C LEU A 19 23.03 25.44 13.73
N PRO A 20 23.72 26.03 12.73
CA PRO A 20 23.43 27.39 12.27
C PRO A 20 21.93 27.55 11.98
N ASN A 21 21.33 28.60 12.54
CA ASN A 21 19.87 28.83 12.57
C ASN A 21 19.25 28.93 11.15
N ASP A 22 20.08 29.26 10.18
CA ASP A 22 19.86 29.30 8.73
C ASP A 22 19.58 27.92 8.11
N ALA A 23 20.10 26.83 8.67
CA ALA A 23 19.83 25.48 8.17
C ALA A 23 18.42 24.98 8.53
N ARG A 24 17.84 25.45 9.64
CA ARG A 24 16.48 25.08 10.08
C ARG A 24 15.39 25.69 9.20
N GLY A 25 15.61 26.92 8.71
CA GLY A 25 14.65 27.63 7.85
C GLY A 25 14.57 27.08 6.43
N ALA A 26 15.71 26.71 5.84
CA ALA A 26 15.76 26.13 4.49
C ALA A 26 15.15 24.71 4.43
N GLY A 27 15.42 23.87 5.45
CA GLY A 27 14.86 22.53 5.56
C GLY A 27 13.34 22.51 5.78
N ALA A 28 12.82 23.44 6.58
CA ALA A 28 11.39 23.57 6.84
C ALA A 28 10.60 23.91 5.56
N GLY A 29 11.09 24.86 4.75
CA GLY A 29 10.41 25.25 3.51
C GLY A 29 10.41 24.17 2.43
N VAL A 30 11.48 23.37 2.34
CA VAL A 30 11.56 22.22 1.42
C VAL A 30 10.66 21.08 1.89
N SER A 31 10.69 20.73 3.17
CA SER A 31 9.83 19.69 3.76
C SER A 31 8.33 20.01 3.57
N GLU A 32 7.95 21.27 3.76
CA GLU A 32 6.57 21.72 3.57
C GLU A 32 6.15 21.69 2.08
N LYS A 33 7.04 22.04 1.14
CA LYS A 33 6.76 21.91 -0.30
C LYS A 33 6.63 20.44 -0.72
N LEU A 34 7.51 19.56 -0.25
CA LEU A 34 7.47 18.13 -0.55
C LEU A 34 6.20 17.48 0.00
N HIS A 35 5.81 17.84 1.23
CA HIS A 35 4.58 17.33 1.85
C HIS A 35 3.31 17.82 1.13
N ARG A 36 3.28 19.10 0.69
CA ARG A 36 2.17 19.62 -0.12
C ARG A 36 2.06 18.91 -1.48
N TRP A 37 3.19 18.68 -2.16
CA TRP A 37 3.21 18.01 -3.45
C TRP A 37 2.77 16.54 -3.36
N SER A 38 3.20 15.81 -2.32
CA SER A 38 2.76 14.42 -2.14
C SER A 38 1.28 14.33 -1.78
N ALA A 39 0.76 15.29 -1.01
CA ALA A 39 -0.65 15.38 -0.67
C ALA A 39 -1.52 15.72 -1.90
N THR A 40 -1.13 16.70 -2.73
CA THR A 40 -1.87 17.03 -3.95
C THR A 40 -1.84 15.91 -4.97
N PHE A 41 -0.68 15.26 -5.16
CA PHE A 41 -0.55 14.09 -6.02
C PHE A 41 -1.44 12.93 -5.54
N SER A 42 -1.42 12.64 -4.23
CA SER A 42 -2.27 11.58 -3.65
C SER A 42 -3.76 11.87 -3.83
N ASN A 43 -4.17 13.13 -3.65
CA ASN A 43 -5.56 13.54 -3.86
C ASN A 43 -5.97 13.44 -5.33
N LEU A 44 -5.10 13.84 -6.26
CA LEU A 44 -5.34 13.70 -7.69
C LEU A 44 -5.43 12.24 -8.12
N ALA A 45 -4.51 11.39 -7.65
CA ALA A 45 -4.51 9.96 -7.92
C ALA A 45 -5.79 9.29 -7.42
N CYS A 46 -6.22 9.59 -6.19
CA CYS A 46 -7.45 9.06 -5.61
C CYS A 46 -8.69 9.56 -6.38
N ALA A 47 -8.74 10.85 -6.72
CA ALA A 47 -9.84 11.42 -7.51
C ALA A 47 -9.91 10.81 -8.92
N ALA A 48 -8.77 10.64 -9.60
CA ALA A 48 -8.68 10.02 -10.92
C ALA A 48 -9.10 8.55 -10.89
N ALA A 49 -8.61 7.78 -9.93
CA ALA A 49 -9.00 6.38 -9.73
C ALA A 49 -10.50 6.24 -9.45
N HIS A 50 -11.05 7.10 -8.58
CA HIS A 50 -12.47 7.10 -8.25
C HIS A 50 -13.35 7.48 -9.46
N TRP A 51 -12.91 8.43 -10.28
CA TRP A 51 -13.61 8.79 -11.52
C TRP A 51 -13.55 7.68 -12.57
N MET A 52 -12.36 7.10 -12.78
CA MET A 52 -12.17 6.03 -13.76
C MET A 52 -12.92 4.74 -13.40
N GLY A 53 -13.17 4.48 -12.12
CA GLY A 53 -13.99 3.35 -11.66
C GLY A 53 -15.50 3.51 -11.86
N LYS A 54 -15.99 4.69 -12.27
CA LYS A 54 -17.44 4.94 -12.45
C LYS A 54 -17.93 4.49 -13.83
N PRO A 55 -19.10 3.83 -13.94
CA PRO A 55 -19.71 3.46 -15.21
C PRO A 55 -19.92 4.65 -16.17
N ILE A 56 -20.19 5.84 -15.62
CA ILE A 56 -20.36 7.08 -16.40
C ILE A 56 -19.06 7.49 -17.10
N ALA A 57 -17.89 7.28 -16.48
CA ALA A 57 -16.61 7.60 -17.10
C ALA A 57 -16.32 6.71 -18.30
N PHE A 58 -16.69 5.43 -18.23
CA PHE A 58 -16.61 4.51 -19.37
C PHE A 58 -17.50 4.95 -20.53
N LEU A 59 -18.75 5.36 -20.25
CA LEU A 59 -19.67 5.87 -21.28
C LEU A 59 -19.13 7.14 -21.95
N LEU A 60 -18.56 8.07 -21.19
CA LEU A 60 -17.93 9.28 -21.72
C LEU A 60 -16.69 8.97 -22.57
N ALA A 61 -15.85 8.04 -22.12
CA ALA A 61 -14.69 7.59 -22.90
C ALA A 61 -15.12 6.93 -24.21
N MET A 62 -16.14 6.07 -24.18
CA MET A 62 -16.72 5.46 -25.38
C MET A 62 -17.26 6.50 -26.35
N LEU A 63 -18.00 7.50 -25.84
CA LEU A 63 -18.52 8.60 -26.65
C LEU A 63 -17.38 9.41 -27.28
N ALA A 64 -16.32 9.69 -26.53
CA ALA A 64 -15.14 10.39 -27.06
C ALA A 64 -14.47 9.60 -28.20
N VAL A 65 -14.35 8.27 -28.07
CA VAL A 65 -13.82 7.40 -29.14
C VAL A 65 -14.73 7.42 -30.38
N ILE A 66 -16.05 7.39 -30.19
CA ILE A 66 -17.02 7.47 -31.29
C ILE A 66 -16.91 8.81 -32.02
N VAL A 67 -16.85 9.93 -31.29
CA VAL A 67 -16.69 11.27 -31.87
C VAL A 67 -15.38 11.37 -32.64
N TRP A 68 -14.28 10.88 -32.07
CA TRP A 68 -13.00 10.83 -32.76
C TRP A 68 -13.09 10.01 -34.05
N ALA A 69 -13.64 8.79 -34.01
CA ALA A 69 -13.82 7.94 -35.18
C ALA A 69 -14.70 8.62 -36.26
N ALA A 70 -15.75 9.32 -35.86
CA ALA A 70 -16.63 10.08 -36.75
C ALA A 70 -15.94 11.29 -37.41
N THR A 71 -14.91 11.86 -36.77
CA THR A 71 -14.08 12.90 -37.40
C THR A 71 -13.03 12.34 -38.37
N GLY A 72 -12.76 11.03 -38.35
CA GLY A 72 -11.79 10.38 -39.24
C GLY A 72 -11.99 10.63 -40.74
N PRO A 73 -13.23 10.51 -41.28
CA PRO A 73 -13.52 10.80 -42.69
C PRO A 73 -13.21 12.25 -43.10
N LEU A 74 -13.42 13.24 -42.22
CA LEU A 74 -13.08 14.64 -42.50
C LEU A 74 -11.57 14.83 -42.67
N PHE A 75 -10.77 14.07 -41.93
CA PHE A 75 -9.31 14.10 -41.98
C PHE A 75 -8.70 13.01 -42.86
N HIS A 76 -9.51 12.32 -43.69
CA HIS A 76 -9.10 11.24 -44.57
C HIS A 76 -8.29 10.13 -43.86
N TYR A 77 -8.57 9.90 -42.56
CA TYR A 77 -7.81 8.97 -41.73
C TYR A 77 -6.28 9.19 -41.78
N SER A 78 -5.85 10.46 -41.86
CA SER A 78 -4.44 10.84 -41.99
C SER A 78 -3.55 10.33 -40.86
N ASP A 79 -2.24 10.26 -41.13
CA ASP A 79 -1.23 9.86 -40.14
C ASP A 79 -1.26 10.77 -38.90
N THR A 80 -1.49 12.07 -39.06
CA THR A 80 -1.63 13.01 -37.94
C THR A 80 -2.86 12.70 -37.09
N TRP A 81 -3.99 12.33 -37.71
CA TRP A 81 -5.21 11.99 -37.00
C TRP A 81 -5.06 10.72 -36.15
N GLN A 82 -4.34 9.71 -36.65
CA GLN A 82 -4.01 8.50 -35.90
C GLN A 82 -2.95 8.77 -34.82
N LEU A 83 -1.93 9.58 -35.14
CA LEU A 83 -0.86 9.96 -34.22
C LEU A 83 -1.43 10.64 -32.98
N VAL A 84 -2.37 11.58 -33.15
CA VAL A 84 -2.96 12.33 -32.03
C VAL A 84 -3.60 11.39 -31.00
N ILE A 85 -4.41 10.41 -31.41
CA ILE A 85 -5.04 9.51 -30.43
C ILE A 85 -4.04 8.55 -29.80
N ASN A 86 -3.09 8.05 -30.59
CA ASN A 86 -2.12 7.07 -30.12
C ASN A 86 -1.18 7.70 -29.09
N THR A 87 -0.61 8.87 -29.42
CA THR A 87 0.25 9.63 -28.52
C THR A 87 -0.51 10.08 -27.27
N SER A 88 -1.75 10.56 -27.41
CA SER A 88 -2.55 11.00 -26.27
C SER A 88 -2.89 9.84 -25.32
N THR A 89 -3.35 8.73 -25.87
CA THR A 89 -3.69 7.54 -25.06
C THR A 89 -2.46 6.98 -24.39
N THR A 90 -1.31 6.97 -25.07
CA THR A 90 -0.04 6.55 -24.49
C THR A 90 0.33 7.40 -23.28
N ILE A 91 0.32 8.74 -23.41
CA ILE A 91 0.62 9.65 -22.29
C ILE A 91 -0.35 9.42 -21.13
N VAL A 92 -1.66 9.37 -21.42
CA VAL A 92 -2.69 9.16 -20.39
C VAL A 92 -2.49 7.81 -19.69
N THR A 93 -2.20 6.75 -20.45
CA THR A 93 -1.96 5.41 -19.89
C THR A 93 -0.72 5.38 -19.03
N PHE A 94 0.40 5.97 -19.48
CA PHE A 94 1.62 6.09 -18.68
C PHE A 94 1.35 6.81 -17.36
N LEU A 95 0.66 7.95 -17.39
CA LEU A 95 0.28 8.67 -16.17
C LEU A 95 -0.65 7.84 -15.29
N MET A 96 -1.64 7.17 -15.88
CA MET A 96 -2.60 6.33 -15.18
C MET A 96 -1.93 5.17 -14.44
N VAL A 97 -0.92 4.53 -15.03
CA VAL A 97 -0.12 3.49 -14.36
C VAL A 97 0.50 4.03 -13.07
N PHE A 98 1.10 5.22 -13.08
CA PHE A 98 1.65 5.83 -11.87
C PHE A 98 0.57 6.20 -10.84
N LEU A 99 -0.58 6.72 -11.28
CA LEU A 99 -1.69 7.08 -10.39
C LEU A 99 -2.30 5.83 -9.73
N ILE A 100 -2.48 4.76 -10.50
CA ILE A 100 -2.95 3.47 -10.01
C ILE A 100 -1.95 2.89 -9.02
N GLN A 101 -0.66 2.86 -9.37
CA GLN A 101 0.38 2.36 -8.46
C GLN A 101 0.43 3.13 -7.14
N ASN A 102 0.28 4.47 -7.16
CA ASN A 102 0.23 5.26 -5.93
C ASN A 102 -0.99 4.93 -5.06
N THR A 103 -2.15 4.76 -5.68
CA THR A 103 -3.39 4.41 -4.97
C THR A 103 -3.29 2.98 -4.42
N GLN A 104 -2.84 2.03 -5.23
CA GLN A 104 -2.62 0.64 -4.84
C GLN A 104 -1.61 0.53 -3.69
N ASN A 105 -0.49 1.25 -3.73
CA ASN A 105 0.51 1.21 -2.68
C ASN A 105 -0.05 1.68 -1.31
N ARG A 106 -0.87 2.74 -1.33
CA ARG A 106 -1.55 3.23 -0.12
C ARG A 106 -2.61 2.24 0.38
N ASP A 107 -3.40 1.66 -0.53
CA ASP A 107 -4.45 0.70 -0.17
C ASP A 107 -3.87 -0.59 0.40
N THR A 108 -2.76 -1.09 -0.14
CA THR A 108 -2.02 -2.24 0.40
C THR A 108 -1.55 -1.98 1.82
N MET A 109 -0.89 -0.84 2.08
CA MET A 109 -0.44 -0.47 3.43
C MET A 109 -1.62 -0.35 4.42
N ALA A 110 -2.73 0.26 3.99
CA ALA A 110 -3.92 0.36 4.84
C ALA A 110 -4.55 -1.01 5.14
N LEU A 111 -4.48 -1.95 4.19
CA LEU A 111 -4.94 -3.32 4.36
C LEU A 111 -4.05 -4.06 5.38
N GLN A 112 -2.73 -3.96 5.23
CA GLN A 112 -1.75 -4.53 6.18
C GLN A 112 -2.03 -4.05 7.61
N LEU A 113 -2.13 -2.73 7.82
CA LEU A 113 -2.44 -2.14 9.14
C LEU A 113 -3.76 -2.66 9.74
N LYS A 114 -4.80 -2.80 8.93
CA LYS A 114 -6.10 -3.33 9.39
C LYS A 114 -6.01 -4.81 9.77
N LEU A 115 -5.24 -5.61 9.03
CA LEU A 115 -4.99 -7.01 9.37
C LEU A 115 -4.18 -7.12 10.66
N SER A 116 -3.13 -6.32 10.83
CA SER A 116 -2.31 -6.32 12.05
C SER A 116 -3.14 -5.95 13.29
N GLU A 117 -4.02 -4.95 13.19
CA GLU A 117 -4.96 -4.60 14.27
C GLU A 117 -5.94 -5.74 14.60
N LEU A 118 -6.42 -6.48 13.59
CA LEU A 118 -7.29 -7.64 13.80
C LEU A 118 -6.54 -8.80 14.46
N ILE A 119 -5.31 -9.09 14.05
CA ILE A 119 -4.45 -10.12 14.64
C ILE A 119 -4.15 -9.79 16.11
N LEU A 120 -3.85 -8.52 16.43
CA LEU A 120 -3.59 -8.08 17.80
C LEU A 120 -4.83 -8.21 18.71
N LYS A 121 -6.04 -8.05 18.17
CA LYS A 121 -7.31 -8.13 18.94
C LYS A 121 -7.91 -9.52 19.01
N VAL A 122 -7.52 -10.42 18.11
CA VAL A 122 -7.81 -11.85 18.24
C VAL A 122 -6.81 -12.41 19.24
N ASP A 123 -7.24 -12.41 20.51
CA ASP A 123 -6.54 -12.97 21.67
C ASP A 123 -5.92 -14.34 21.29
N ALA A 124 -4.58 -14.38 21.21
CA ALA A 124 -3.75 -15.55 20.87
C ALA A 124 -3.60 -15.97 19.38
N ALA A 125 -3.73 -15.09 18.39
CA ALA A 125 -3.02 -15.33 17.13
C ALA A 125 -1.53 -15.00 17.35
N GLU A 126 -0.68 -16.03 17.48
CA GLU A 126 0.77 -15.89 17.68
C GLU A 126 1.33 -14.75 16.81
N ASN A 127 2.03 -13.80 17.45
CA ASN A 127 2.59 -12.56 16.89
C ASN A 127 3.30 -12.72 15.52
N ARG A 128 3.66 -13.96 15.15
CA ARG A 128 4.26 -14.35 13.88
C ARG A 128 3.39 -14.04 12.66
N PHE A 129 2.06 -14.08 12.75
CA PHE A 129 1.19 -13.75 11.61
C PHE A 129 1.16 -12.26 11.29
N ALA A 130 1.40 -11.40 12.29
CA ALA A 130 1.35 -9.95 12.13
C ALA A 130 2.53 -9.41 11.30
N THR A 131 3.63 -10.14 11.22
CA THR A 131 4.85 -9.80 10.47
C THR A 131 5.02 -10.63 9.21
N ALA A 132 3.97 -11.30 8.71
CA ALA A 132 4.05 -12.17 7.53
C ALA A 132 4.56 -11.48 6.25
N GLU A 133 4.44 -10.15 6.17
CA GLU A 133 4.96 -9.33 5.07
C GLU A 133 6.47 -9.11 5.08
N ASP A 134 7.10 -9.25 6.24
CA ASP A 134 8.55 -9.11 6.43
C ASP A 134 9.26 -10.48 6.52
N MET A 135 8.50 -11.59 6.45
CA MET A 135 9.03 -12.95 6.51
C MET A 135 9.68 -13.35 5.18
N THR A 136 10.71 -14.19 5.26
CA THR A 136 11.30 -14.83 4.07
C THR A 136 10.36 -15.88 3.49
N ASP A 137 10.54 -16.23 2.21
CA ASP A 137 9.71 -17.23 1.52
C ASP A 137 9.68 -18.57 2.27
N GLU A 138 10.82 -18.99 2.84
CA GLU A 138 10.97 -20.23 3.60
C GLU A 138 10.17 -20.19 4.92
N GLU A 139 10.23 -19.07 5.64
CA GLU A 139 9.44 -18.84 6.86
C GLU A 139 7.93 -18.76 6.56
N LEU A 140 7.55 -18.21 5.42
CA LEU A 140 6.17 -18.12 4.97
C LEU A 140 5.61 -19.51 4.60
N GLU A 141 6.42 -20.35 3.99
CA GLU A 141 6.07 -21.73 3.65
C GLU A 141 5.91 -22.60 4.91
N GLU A 142 6.79 -22.45 5.91
CA GLU A 142 6.62 -23.10 7.22
C GLU A 142 5.31 -22.67 7.90
N LEU A 143 4.98 -21.38 7.87
CA LEU A 143 3.75 -20.84 8.45
C LEU A 143 2.51 -21.39 7.72
N HIS A 144 2.58 -21.51 6.40
CA HIS A 144 1.52 -22.09 5.58
C HIS A 144 1.27 -23.56 5.92
N GLU A 145 2.33 -24.36 6.05
CA GLU A 145 2.24 -25.79 6.35
C GLU A 145 1.70 -26.04 7.77
N GLU A 146 2.04 -25.18 8.73
CA GLU A 146 1.50 -25.23 10.08
C GLU A 146 -0.02 -24.93 10.11
N LEU A 147 -0.47 -23.90 9.38
CA LEU A 147 -1.90 -23.56 9.26
C LEU A 147 -2.69 -24.69 8.60
N ARG A 148 -2.12 -25.30 7.56
CA ARG A 148 -2.74 -26.43 6.87
C ARG A 148 -2.95 -27.61 7.83
N ARG A 149 -1.95 -27.96 8.64
CA ARG A 149 -2.06 -29.01 9.67
C ARG A 149 -3.13 -28.69 10.71
N LYS A 150 -3.18 -27.46 11.22
CA LYS A 150 -4.19 -27.01 12.19
C LYS A 150 -5.61 -27.11 11.61
N THR A 151 -5.77 -26.76 10.33
CA THR A 151 -7.05 -26.82 9.62
C THR A 151 -7.50 -28.27 9.39
N GLU A 152 -6.59 -29.15 8.95
CA GLU A 152 -6.87 -30.58 8.76
C GLU A 152 -7.30 -31.26 10.08
N ALA A 153 -6.61 -30.96 11.19
CA ALA A 153 -6.96 -31.50 12.51
C ALA A 153 -8.36 -31.03 12.99
N THR A 154 -8.69 -29.76 12.73
CA THR A 154 -10.00 -29.18 13.08
C THR A 154 -11.12 -29.77 12.22
N LEU A 155 -10.90 -29.95 10.93
CA LEU A 155 -11.85 -30.62 10.03
C LEU A 155 -12.09 -32.09 10.43
N GLY A 156 -11.04 -32.82 10.82
CA GLY A 156 -11.15 -34.19 11.32
C GLY A 156 -11.98 -34.30 12.60
N THR A 157 -11.84 -33.34 13.51
CA THR A 157 -12.65 -33.30 14.74
C THR A 157 -14.10 -32.91 14.47
N LEU A 158 -14.36 -31.97 13.55
CA LEU A 158 -15.71 -31.56 13.17
C LEU A 158 -16.48 -32.67 12.43
N THR A 159 -15.82 -33.37 11.50
CA THR A 159 -16.41 -34.51 10.78
C THR A 159 -16.73 -35.67 11.74
N SER A 160 -15.83 -35.99 12.67
CA SER A 160 -16.05 -36.99 13.72
C SER A 160 -17.24 -36.63 14.63
N ARG A 161 -17.35 -35.35 15.03
CA ARG A 161 -18.49 -34.84 15.81
C ARG A 161 -19.80 -34.88 15.03
N ARG A 162 -19.77 -34.54 13.73
CA ARG A 162 -20.95 -34.61 12.86
C ARG A 162 -21.44 -36.05 12.69
N ALA A 163 -20.54 -37.00 12.46
CA ALA A 163 -20.84 -38.42 12.33
C ALA A 163 -21.43 -39.02 13.62
N ALA A 164 -20.90 -38.65 14.78
CA ALA A 164 -21.44 -39.06 16.08
C ALA A 164 -22.84 -38.48 16.33
N ARG A 165 -23.10 -37.25 15.87
CA ARG A 165 -24.40 -36.58 16.03
C ARG A 165 -25.49 -37.17 15.12
N THR A 166 -25.15 -37.56 13.89
CA THR A 166 -26.06 -38.27 12.97
C THR A 166 -26.39 -39.68 13.47
N LYS A 167 -25.43 -40.37 14.10
CA LYS A 167 -25.64 -41.73 14.64
C LYS A 167 -26.50 -41.77 15.91
N LYS A 168 -26.55 -40.66 16.66
CA LYS A 168 -27.39 -40.50 17.87
C LYS A 168 -28.82 -40.04 17.54
N ALA A 169 -29.05 -39.56 16.33
CA ALA A 169 -30.36 -39.06 15.85
C ALA A 169 -31.13 -40.07 14.99
N SER A 170 -30.55 -41.26 14.76
CA SER A 170 -31.16 -42.40 14.07
C SER A 170 -31.35 -43.56 15.03
#